data_AF-A0A2U2Z9J7-F1
#
_entry.id   AF-A0A2U2Z9J7-F1
#
_cell.length_a   1.000
_cell.length_b   1.000
_cell.length_c   1.000
_cell.angle_alpha   90.00
_cell.angle_beta   90.00
_cell.angle_gamma   90.00
#
_symmetry.space_group_name_H-M   'P 1'
#
loop_
_entity.id
_entity.type
_entity.pdbx_description
1 polymer ?
#
loop_
_entity_poly.entity_id
_entity_poly.type
_entity_poly.pdbx_seq_one_letter_code
_entity_poly.pdbx_strand_id
1 'polypeptide(L)'
;MLSLTTSLVPLVLAGLLGWTGSVKLFSRDTARQAPKTALARMLRSSERAALVLRAVGAGELLLAIGLLALPASPVPGTATAALGAGFLGYLGYGRVLAPESSCGCSANEDTPITWRAFTRAAVVLAGGATAAVANGAWWSTLVEQPGGSLVFLAVAVVVLVALSVDLDRWWLLPLRRLRLRVWGHPFFGSERGDRVPVAASVELLERSLAWQTASPVVRSGLLDHWEEDGWRILLYSGVYGTRENARPVSVVFALDATASRDTPDDPAVRVGFVDADSGEPVAQKMLNAVSSRRALPTVG
;
A
#
# COMPACT_ATOMS: atom_id res chain seq x y z
N MET A 1 3.00 -35.05 19.06
CA MET A 1 2.52 -33.74 18.52
C MET A 1 2.36 -32.70 19.61
N LEU A 2 1.60 -32.95 20.69
CA LEU A 2 1.44 -32.00 21.80
C LEU A 2 2.77 -31.46 22.35
N SER A 3 3.76 -32.32 22.62
CA SER A 3 5.08 -31.88 23.11
C SER A 3 5.87 -31.01 22.11
N LEU A 4 5.77 -31.28 20.80
CA LEU A 4 6.39 -30.47 19.74
C LEU A 4 5.78 -29.07 19.67
N THR A 5 4.46 -28.99 19.77
CA THR A 5 3.74 -27.72 19.77
C THR A 5 4.08 -26.86 20.98
N THR A 6 4.03 -27.39 22.21
CA THR A 6 4.28 -26.58 23.42
C THR A 6 5.71 -26.04 23.48
N SER A 7 6.69 -26.81 23.00
CA SER A 7 8.10 -26.39 23.03
C SER A 7 8.49 -25.41 21.93
N LEU A 8 7.87 -25.47 20.74
CA LEU A 8 8.27 -24.63 19.58
C LEU A 8 7.41 -23.38 19.39
N VAL A 9 6.19 -23.34 19.95
CA VAL A 9 5.33 -22.14 19.90
C VAL A 9 6.01 -20.87 20.42
N PRO A 10 6.79 -20.88 21.53
CA PRO A 10 7.52 -19.69 21.99
C PRO A 10 8.44 -19.09 20.92
N LEU A 11 9.10 -19.94 20.11
CA LEU A 11 10.01 -19.50 19.05
C LEU A 11 9.26 -18.84 17.89
N VAL A 12 8.12 -19.41 17.50
CA VAL A 12 7.23 -18.83 16.48
C VAL A 12 6.68 -17.48 16.94
N LEU A 13 6.21 -17.39 18.19
CA LEU A 13 5.70 -16.14 18.76
C LEU A 13 6.77 -15.09 18.94
N ALA A 14 7.97 -15.47 19.38
CA ALA A 14 9.10 -14.55 19.49
C ALA A 14 9.48 -13.98 18.11
N GLY A 15 9.51 -14.80 17.06
CA GLY A 15 9.73 -14.33 15.70
C GLY A 15 8.65 -13.34 15.24
N LEU A 16 7.37 -13.67 15.48
CA LEU A 16 6.24 -12.81 15.11
C LEU A 16 6.25 -11.46 15.85
N LEU A 17 6.38 -11.49 17.18
CA LEU A 17 6.39 -10.29 18.04
C LEU A 17 7.68 -9.48 17.83
N GLY A 18 8.81 -10.14 17.65
CA GLY A 18 10.08 -9.49 17.35
C GLY A 18 10.00 -8.72 16.03
N TRP A 19 9.44 -9.35 14.99
CA TRP A 19 9.22 -8.69 13.70
C TRP A 19 8.28 -7.50 13.82
N THR A 20 7.07 -7.67 14.37
CA THR A 20 6.10 -6.56 14.41
C THR A 20 6.45 -5.48 15.41
N GLY A 21 7.09 -5.85 16.51
CA GLY A 21 7.62 -4.90 17.49
C GLY A 21 8.72 -4.03 16.88
N SER A 22 9.64 -4.65 16.13
CA SER A 22 10.71 -3.92 15.41
C SER A 22 10.13 -2.93 14.40
N VAL A 23 9.16 -3.35 13.59
CA VAL A 23 8.52 -2.46 12.60
C VAL A 23 7.82 -1.27 13.30
N LYS A 24 7.06 -1.51 14.37
CA LYS A 24 6.35 -0.45 15.10
C LYS A 24 7.32 0.53 15.79
N LEU A 25 8.39 0.00 16.37
CA LEU A 25 9.35 0.78 17.15
C LEU A 25 10.28 1.61 16.27
N PHE A 26 10.78 1.04 15.17
CA PHE A 26 11.84 1.65 14.36
C PHE A 26 11.35 2.27 13.04
N SER A 27 10.15 1.96 12.56
CA SER A 27 9.69 2.56 11.31
C SER A 27 9.33 4.04 11.50
N ARG A 28 9.75 4.86 10.52
CA ARG A 28 9.35 6.27 10.43
C ARG A 28 7.89 6.42 10.03
N ASP A 29 7.33 5.38 9.42
CA ASP A 29 5.96 5.36 8.94
C ASP A 29 4.94 5.27 10.09
N THR A 30 5.28 4.74 11.27
CA THR A 30 4.38 4.73 12.45
C THR A 30 3.80 6.12 12.76
N ALA A 31 4.61 7.19 12.63
CA ALA A 31 4.15 8.56 12.87
C ALA A 31 3.21 9.07 11.76
N ARG A 32 3.43 8.66 10.51
CA ARG A 32 2.57 8.99 9.37
C ARG A 32 1.26 8.19 9.38
N GLN A 33 1.30 6.98 9.95
CA GLN A 33 0.18 6.05 10.03
C GLN A 33 -0.76 6.36 11.19
N ALA A 34 -0.24 6.88 12.31
CA ALA A 34 -0.99 7.12 13.54
C ALA A 34 -2.34 7.86 13.32
N PRO A 35 -2.43 8.95 12.51
CA PRO A 35 -3.70 9.66 12.28
C PRO A 35 -4.81 8.82 11.65
N LYS A 36 -4.46 7.77 10.90
CA LYS A 36 -5.40 6.89 10.18
C LYS A 36 -5.93 5.73 11.03
N THR A 37 -5.38 5.56 12.24
CA THR A 37 -5.73 4.44 13.12
C THR A 37 -6.99 4.70 13.95
N ALA A 38 -7.70 3.64 14.32
CA ALA A 38 -8.78 3.71 15.31
C ALA A 38 -8.31 4.37 16.62
N LEU A 39 -7.05 4.11 17.01
CA LEU A 39 -6.43 4.61 18.22
C LEU A 39 -6.32 6.14 18.25
N ALA A 40 -5.98 6.80 17.14
CA ALA A 40 -5.94 8.27 17.09
C ALA A 40 -7.33 8.89 17.30
N ARG A 41 -8.39 8.24 16.81
CA ARG A 41 -9.77 8.67 17.04
C ARG A 41 -10.19 8.46 18.50
N MET A 42 -9.77 7.35 19.12
CA MET A 42 -10.03 7.07 20.54
C MET A 42 -9.29 8.03 21.47
N LEU A 43 -8.00 8.31 21.20
CA LEU A 43 -7.16 9.19 22.01
C LEU A 43 -7.33 10.69 21.68
N ARG A 44 -8.11 11.01 20.63
CA ARG A 44 -8.28 12.36 20.07
C ARG A 44 -6.94 13.07 19.79
N SER A 45 -5.89 12.29 19.50
CA SER A 45 -4.53 12.79 19.27
C SER A 45 -3.71 11.76 18.51
N SER A 46 -3.19 12.15 17.36
CA SER A 46 -2.30 11.34 16.53
C SER A 46 -0.91 11.15 17.16
N GLU A 47 -0.40 12.16 17.86
CA GLU A 47 0.89 12.08 18.57
C GLU A 47 0.86 11.05 19.69
N ARG A 48 -0.20 11.07 20.51
CA ARG A 48 -0.39 10.09 21.58
C ARG A 48 -0.58 8.69 21.01
N ALA A 49 -1.30 8.55 19.90
CA ALA A 49 -1.45 7.27 19.21
C ALA A 49 -0.11 6.73 18.71
N ALA A 50 0.76 7.58 18.13
CA ALA A 50 2.09 7.17 17.70
C ALA A 50 2.97 6.72 18.89
N LEU A 51 2.91 7.43 20.03
CA LEU A 51 3.62 7.03 21.25
C LEU A 51 3.13 5.69 21.79
N VAL A 52 1.82 5.49 21.86
CA VAL A 52 1.24 4.21 22.31
C VAL A 52 1.64 3.07 21.37
N LEU A 53 1.61 3.28 20.04
CA LEU A 53 2.05 2.26 19.08
C LEU A 53 3.53 1.90 19.24
N ARG A 54 4.41 2.88 19.50
CA ARG A 54 5.82 2.63 19.81
C ARG A 54 6.01 1.90 21.13
N ALA A 55 5.25 2.27 22.17
CA ALA A 55 5.28 1.59 23.46
C ALA A 55 4.82 0.13 23.33
N VAL A 56 3.77 -0.13 22.55
CA VAL A 56 3.33 -1.49 22.20
C VAL A 56 4.42 -2.23 21.43
N GLY A 57 5.07 -1.59 20.46
CA GLY A 57 6.18 -2.19 19.72
C GLY A 57 7.37 -2.57 20.62
N ALA A 58 7.72 -1.71 21.58
CA ALA A 58 8.72 -2.02 22.60
C ALA A 58 8.28 -3.18 23.51
N GLY A 59 7.01 -3.21 23.91
CA GLY A 59 6.43 -4.33 24.67
C GLY A 59 6.48 -5.66 23.92
N GLU A 60 6.13 -5.66 22.62
CA GLU A 60 6.25 -6.85 21.76
C GLU A 60 7.69 -7.37 21.69
N LEU A 61 8.67 -6.47 21.55
CA LEU A 61 10.09 -6.83 21.54
C LEU A 61 10.58 -7.40 22.87
N LEU A 62 10.19 -6.79 23.99
CA LEU A 62 10.54 -7.29 25.32
C LEU A 62 9.96 -8.69 25.56
N LEU A 63 8.72 -8.93 25.12
CA LEU A 63 8.10 -10.26 25.20
C LEU A 63 8.80 -11.27 24.29
N ALA A 64 9.19 -10.87 23.08
CA ALA A 64 9.97 -11.73 22.19
C ALA A 64 11.31 -12.14 22.81
N ILE A 65 12.03 -11.19 23.41
CA ILE A 65 13.28 -11.46 24.13
C ILE A 65 13.01 -12.39 25.32
N GLY A 66 11.97 -12.13 26.11
CA GLY A 66 11.59 -12.95 27.25
C GLY A 66 11.26 -14.40 26.86
N LEU A 67 10.50 -14.60 25.79
CA LEU A 67 10.15 -15.92 25.26
C LEU A 67 11.37 -16.72 24.79
N LEU A 68 12.42 -16.05 24.28
CA LEU A 68 13.66 -16.71 23.85
C LEU A 68 14.62 -16.97 25.01
N ALA A 69 14.76 -16.00 25.92
CA ALA A 69 15.76 -16.02 26.99
C ALA A 69 15.32 -16.83 28.23
N LEU A 70 14.01 -16.90 28.50
CA LEU A 70 13.45 -17.51 29.72
C LEU A 70 12.36 -18.55 29.38
N PRO A 71 12.66 -19.61 28.60
CA PRO A 71 11.64 -20.53 28.09
C PRO A 71 10.98 -21.40 29.17
N ALA A 72 11.59 -21.53 30.34
CA ALA A 72 11.02 -22.27 31.48
C ALA A 72 10.16 -21.39 32.39
N SER A 73 10.13 -20.07 32.17
CA SER A 73 9.32 -19.15 32.96
C SER A 73 7.92 -19.03 32.36
N PRO A 74 6.85 -19.13 33.15
CA PRO A 74 5.50 -18.88 32.65
C PRO A 74 5.25 -17.40 32.32
N VAL A 75 6.08 -16.49 32.86
CA VAL A 75 5.84 -15.03 32.82
C VAL A 75 5.78 -14.46 31.38
N PRO A 76 6.73 -14.75 30.47
CA PRO A 76 6.64 -14.23 29.11
C PRO A 76 5.43 -14.79 28.35
N GLY A 77 5.06 -16.06 28.62
CA GLY A 77 3.88 -16.70 28.04
C GLY A 77 2.57 -16.05 28.50
N THR A 78 2.39 -15.85 29.81
CA THR A 78 1.19 -15.21 30.36
C THR A 78 1.05 -13.76 29.91
N ALA A 79 2.16 -13.01 29.89
CA ALA A 79 2.16 -11.64 29.40
C ALA A 79 1.84 -11.56 27.89
N THR A 80 2.34 -12.52 27.09
CA THR A 80 1.98 -12.63 25.66
C THR A 80 0.51 -12.98 25.46
N ALA A 81 -0.05 -13.87 26.29
CA ALA A 81 -1.47 -14.19 26.29
C ALA A 81 -2.32 -12.96 26.62
N ALA A 82 -1.95 -12.22 27.66
CA ALA A 82 -2.61 -10.98 28.06
C ALA A 82 -2.54 -9.92 26.94
N LEU A 83 -1.41 -9.79 26.25
CA LEU A 83 -1.27 -8.92 25.08
C LEU A 83 -2.22 -9.34 23.94
N GLY A 84 -2.30 -10.65 23.64
CA GLY A 84 -3.23 -11.19 22.64
C GLY A 84 -4.70 -10.90 22.98
N ALA A 85 -5.09 -11.07 24.25
CA ALA A 85 -6.42 -10.70 24.74
C ALA A 85 -6.67 -9.18 24.62
N GLY A 86 -5.68 -8.36 24.97
CA GLY A 86 -5.73 -6.91 24.80
C GLY A 86 -5.93 -6.49 23.35
N PHE A 87 -5.24 -7.13 22.41
CA PHE A 87 -5.45 -6.90 20.98
C PHE A 87 -6.84 -7.32 20.52
N LEU A 88 -7.37 -8.47 20.97
CA LEU A 88 -8.75 -8.86 20.64
C LEU A 88 -9.77 -7.84 21.15
N GLY A 89 -9.61 -7.37 22.40
CA GLY A 89 -10.46 -6.33 22.98
C GLY A 89 -10.38 -5.03 22.20
N TYR A 90 -9.18 -4.57 21.87
CA TYR A 90 -8.96 -3.38 21.05
C TYR A 90 -9.56 -3.52 19.64
N LEU A 91 -9.38 -4.66 18.97
CA LEU A 91 -9.96 -4.92 17.65
C LEU A 91 -11.49 -4.93 17.71
N GLY A 92 -12.08 -5.57 18.72
CA GLY A 92 -13.53 -5.60 18.93
C GLY A 92 -14.08 -4.19 19.16
N TYR A 93 -13.45 -3.43 20.05
CA TYR A 93 -13.86 -2.05 20.34
C TYR A 93 -13.68 -1.12 19.14
N GLY A 94 -12.55 -1.22 18.44
CA GLY A 94 -12.27 -0.46 17.22
C GLY A 94 -13.25 -0.78 16.08
N ARG A 95 -13.65 -2.05 15.93
CA ARG A 95 -14.64 -2.48 14.93
C ARG A 95 -16.02 -1.84 15.17
N VAL A 96 -16.39 -1.61 16.43
CA VAL A 96 -17.65 -0.96 16.82
C VAL A 96 -17.58 0.56 16.61
N LEU A 97 -16.50 1.21 17.04
CA LEU A 97 -16.39 2.68 16.98
C LEU A 97 -16.05 3.23 15.59
N ALA A 98 -15.24 2.51 14.82
CA ALA A 98 -14.68 2.98 13.56
C ALA A 98 -14.41 1.79 12.63
N PRO A 99 -15.45 1.19 12.04
CA PRO A 99 -15.34 -0.03 11.24
C PRO A 99 -14.39 0.12 10.03
N GLU A 100 -14.28 1.35 9.50
CA GLU A 100 -13.46 1.68 8.32
C GLU A 100 -12.01 2.08 8.65
N SER A 101 -11.65 2.24 9.92
CA SER A 101 -10.28 2.62 10.29
C SER A 101 -9.36 1.41 10.42
N SER A 102 -8.10 1.56 10.03
CA SER A 102 -7.07 0.54 10.27
C SER A 102 -6.84 0.32 11.77
N CYS A 103 -6.59 -0.93 12.16
CA CYS A 103 -6.24 -1.25 13.54
C CYS A 103 -4.86 -0.72 13.94
N GLY A 104 -3.96 -0.43 12.98
CA GLY A 104 -2.57 -0.05 13.26
C GLY A 104 -1.72 -1.14 13.93
N CYS A 105 -2.30 -2.33 14.21
CA CYS A 105 -1.62 -3.47 14.82
C CYS A 105 -0.82 -4.29 13.79
N SER A 106 -1.24 -4.25 12.52
CA SER A 106 -0.49 -4.69 11.33
C SER A 106 0.04 -3.46 10.61
N ALA A 107 1.21 -3.54 9.99
CA ALA A 107 1.94 -2.40 9.41
C ALA A 107 1.28 -1.77 8.16
N ASN A 108 -0.04 -1.93 7.99
CA ASN A 108 -0.79 -1.54 6.80
C ASN A 108 -1.72 -0.34 7.06
N GLU A 109 -1.72 0.58 6.11
CA GLU A 109 -2.17 1.96 6.30
C GLU A 109 -3.67 2.16 5.98
N ASP A 110 -4.30 1.29 5.19
CA ASP A 110 -5.60 1.59 4.58
C ASP A 110 -6.62 0.42 4.55
N THR A 111 -6.33 -0.73 5.18
CA THR A 111 -7.30 -1.84 5.21
C THR A 111 -8.18 -1.82 6.47
N PRO A 112 -9.51 -1.98 6.35
CA PRO A 112 -10.42 -2.11 7.49
C PRO A 112 -10.04 -3.30 8.40
N ILE A 113 -10.57 -3.31 9.62
CA ILE A 113 -10.38 -4.42 10.56
C ILE A 113 -11.06 -5.68 10.00
N THR A 114 -10.26 -6.63 9.51
CA THR A 114 -10.73 -7.91 8.94
C THR A 114 -10.74 -9.04 9.97
N TRP A 115 -11.45 -10.14 9.65
CA TRP A 115 -11.43 -11.37 10.45
C TRP A 115 -10.01 -11.91 10.67
N ARG A 116 -9.09 -11.72 9.72
CA ARG A 116 -7.68 -12.15 9.82
C ARG A 116 -6.97 -11.46 10.99
N ALA A 117 -7.28 -10.19 11.27
CA ALA A 117 -6.71 -9.47 12.41
C ALA A 117 -7.13 -10.11 13.74
N PHE A 118 -8.40 -10.53 13.85
CA PHE A 118 -8.89 -11.29 15.01
C PHE A 118 -8.22 -12.65 15.11
N THR A 119 -8.09 -13.39 14.00
CA THR A 119 -7.41 -14.69 13.98
C THR A 119 -5.96 -14.56 14.44
N ARG A 120 -5.24 -13.53 13.99
CA ARG A 120 -3.87 -13.27 14.42
C ARG A 120 -3.78 -12.99 15.92
N ALA A 121 -4.65 -12.13 16.45
CA ALA A 121 -4.69 -11.84 17.89
C ALA A 121 -5.07 -13.09 18.70
N ALA A 122 -5.99 -13.93 18.20
CA ALA A 122 -6.33 -15.21 18.81
C ALA A 122 -5.16 -16.21 18.78
N VAL A 123 -4.36 -16.25 17.71
CA VAL A 123 -3.13 -17.05 17.64
C VAL A 123 -2.10 -16.58 18.66
N VAL A 124 -1.92 -15.27 18.84
CA VAL A 124 -1.02 -14.73 19.88
C VAL A 124 -1.52 -15.09 21.27
N LEU A 125 -2.82 -14.96 21.53
CA LEU A 125 -3.44 -15.35 22.79
C LEU A 125 -3.25 -16.84 23.09
N ALA A 126 -3.67 -17.72 22.17
CA ALA A 126 -3.58 -19.16 22.32
C ALA A 126 -2.13 -19.62 22.44
N GLY A 127 -1.26 -19.08 21.58
CA GLY A 127 0.17 -19.37 21.62
C GLY A 127 0.81 -18.93 22.94
N GLY A 128 0.46 -17.74 23.45
CA GLY A 128 0.95 -17.24 24.74
C GLY A 128 0.48 -18.13 25.89
N ALA A 129 -0.78 -18.55 25.87
CA ALA A 129 -1.33 -19.47 26.86
C ALA A 129 -0.62 -20.85 26.81
N THR A 130 -0.32 -21.36 25.62
CA THR A 130 0.47 -22.60 25.48
C THR A 130 1.91 -22.42 25.95
N ALA A 131 2.54 -21.27 25.69
CA ALA A 131 3.88 -20.96 26.16
C ALA A 131 3.94 -20.82 27.69
N ALA A 132 2.87 -20.30 28.32
CA ALA A 132 2.79 -20.14 29.76
C ALA A 132 2.80 -21.48 30.52
N VAL A 133 2.37 -22.56 29.89
CA VAL A 133 2.34 -23.91 30.46
C VAL A 133 3.44 -24.81 29.91
N ALA A 134 4.32 -24.29 29.05
CA ALA A 134 5.46 -25.01 28.53
C ALA A 134 6.54 -25.12 29.62
N ASN A 135 6.99 -26.35 29.90
CA ASN A 135 8.01 -26.63 30.91
C ASN A 135 9.37 -26.99 30.28
N GLY A 136 9.49 -26.92 28.96
CA GLY A 136 10.65 -27.39 28.20
C GLY A 136 11.29 -26.27 27.39
N ALA A 137 12.62 -26.30 27.29
CA ALA A 137 13.33 -25.36 26.46
C ALA A 137 13.23 -25.73 24.98
N TRP A 138 12.97 -24.75 24.12
CA TRP A 138 12.79 -24.95 22.69
C TRP A 138 14.03 -25.58 22.00
N TRP A 139 15.23 -25.33 22.52
CA TRP A 139 16.48 -25.83 21.95
C TRP A 139 16.66 -27.34 22.13
N SER A 140 16.17 -27.94 23.22
CA SER A 140 16.28 -29.39 23.40
C SER A 140 15.43 -30.14 22.37
N THR A 141 14.21 -29.64 22.12
CA THR A 141 13.31 -30.21 21.10
C THR A 141 13.88 -30.09 19.69
N LEU A 142 14.58 -28.99 19.37
CA LEU A 142 15.26 -28.84 18.07
C LEU A 142 16.37 -29.87 17.86
N VAL A 143 17.16 -30.16 18.91
CA VAL A 143 18.26 -31.13 18.84
C VAL A 143 17.73 -32.56 18.78
N GLU A 144 16.70 -32.89 19.56
CA GLU A 144 16.13 -34.24 19.63
C GLU A 144 15.32 -34.60 18.38
N GLN A 145 14.60 -33.63 17.79
CA GLN A 145 13.70 -33.87 16.65
C GLN A 145 13.84 -32.79 15.57
N PRO A 146 14.99 -32.72 14.86
CA PRO A 146 15.25 -31.66 13.89
C PRO A 146 14.27 -31.67 12.72
N GLY A 147 13.94 -32.85 12.19
CA GLY A 147 13.00 -32.99 11.07
C GLY A 147 11.58 -32.54 11.41
N GLY A 148 11.04 -32.99 12.55
CA GLY A 148 9.72 -32.58 13.03
C GLY A 148 9.64 -31.08 13.35
N SER A 149 10.72 -30.54 13.93
CA SER A 149 10.81 -29.12 14.25
C SER A 149 10.85 -28.25 12.99
N LEU A 150 11.63 -28.63 11.97
CA LEU A 150 11.69 -27.91 10.70
C LEU A 150 10.33 -27.89 9.99
N VAL A 151 9.64 -29.04 9.93
CA VAL A 151 8.30 -29.12 9.33
C VAL A 151 7.31 -28.24 10.10
N PHE A 152 7.34 -28.28 11.43
CA PHE A 152 6.48 -27.45 12.26
C PHE A 152 6.72 -25.96 12.03
N LEU A 153 7.98 -25.52 12.03
CA LEU A 153 8.35 -24.12 11.79
C LEU A 153 7.96 -23.68 10.38
N ALA A 154 8.17 -24.52 9.37
CA ALA A 154 7.75 -24.23 8.00
C ALA A 154 6.23 -24.04 7.90
N VAL A 155 5.44 -24.94 8.49
CA VAL A 155 3.98 -24.82 8.54
C VAL A 155 3.56 -23.56 9.30
N ALA A 156 4.19 -23.27 10.44
CA ALA A 156 3.89 -22.07 11.22
C ALA A 156 4.16 -20.79 10.42
N VAL A 157 5.29 -20.73 9.70
CA VAL A 157 5.61 -19.61 8.79
C VAL A 157 4.53 -19.48 7.71
N VAL A 158 4.14 -20.57 7.05
CA VAL A 158 3.07 -20.55 6.02
C VAL A 158 1.75 -20.03 6.59
N VAL A 159 1.37 -20.45 7.80
CA VAL A 159 0.15 -19.97 8.48
C VAL A 159 0.26 -18.48 8.80
N LEU A 160 1.39 -18.02 9.36
CA LEU A 160 1.62 -16.61 9.67
C LEU A 160 1.62 -15.74 8.41
N VAL A 161 2.19 -16.26 7.30
CA VAL A 161 2.17 -15.63 5.99
C VAL A 161 0.73 -15.52 5.47
N ALA A 162 -0.05 -16.59 5.51
CA ALA A 162 -1.45 -16.59 5.08
C ALA A 162 -2.33 -15.63 5.90
N LEU A 163 -2.00 -15.42 7.17
CA LEU A 163 -2.66 -14.46 8.05
C LEU A 163 -2.15 -13.01 7.89
N SER A 164 -1.00 -12.81 7.25
CA SER A 164 -0.39 -11.49 7.06
C SER A 164 -0.83 -10.84 5.76
N VAL A 165 -1.62 -9.76 5.87
CA VAL A 165 -2.08 -8.93 4.73
C VAL A 165 -0.90 -8.27 3.99
N ASP A 166 0.21 -8.00 4.69
CA ASP A 166 1.39 -7.33 4.11
C ASP A 166 2.13 -8.18 3.05
N LEU A 167 2.05 -9.52 3.14
CA LEU A 167 2.72 -10.37 2.17
C LEU A 167 1.97 -10.44 0.83
N ASP A 168 0.65 -10.18 0.80
CA ASP A 168 -0.08 -10.05 -0.47
C ASP A 168 0.51 -8.89 -1.30
N ARG A 169 0.89 -7.78 -0.67
CA ARG A 169 1.51 -6.65 -1.39
C ARG A 169 2.96 -6.94 -1.78
N TRP A 170 3.72 -7.58 -0.90
CA TRP A 170 5.16 -7.78 -1.12
C TRP A 170 5.48 -9.01 -1.97
N TRP A 171 4.63 -10.03 -2.00
CA TRP A 171 4.79 -11.24 -2.81
C TRP A 171 3.79 -11.32 -3.96
N LEU A 172 2.49 -11.09 -3.73
CA LEU A 172 1.53 -11.23 -4.83
C LEU A 172 1.64 -10.11 -5.86
N LEU A 173 2.08 -8.90 -5.52
CA LEU A 173 2.32 -7.87 -6.56
C LEU A 173 3.50 -8.22 -7.46
N PRO A 174 4.71 -8.57 -6.98
CA PRO A 174 5.77 -9.00 -7.89
C PRO A 174 5.43 -10.30 -8.60
N LEU A 175 4.71 -11.24 -7.96
CA LEU A 175 4.27 -12.47 -8.62
C LEU A 175 3.21 -12.20 -9.69
N ARG A 176 2.27 -11.27 -9.46
CA ARG A 176 1.32 -10.80 -10.47
C ARG A 176 2.04 -10.06 -11.58
N ARG A 177 3.00 -9.19 -11.28
CA ARG A 177 3.84 -8.52 -12.28
C ARG A 177 4.63 -9.53 -13.12
N LEU A 178 5.22 -10.54 -12.48
CA LEU A 178 5.93 -11.61 -13.16
C LEU A 178 4.97 -12.43 -14.02
N ARG A 179 3.80 -12.80 -13.49
CA ARG A 179 2.76 -13.51 -14.24
C ARG A 179 2.28 -12.68 -15.43
N LEU A 180 2.05 -11.38 -15.28
CA LEU A 180 1.66 -10.48 -16.36
C LEU A 180 2.78 -10.33 -17.39
N ARG A 181 4.05 -10.33 -16.95
CA ARG A 181 5.23 -10.28 -17.82
C ARG A 181 5.46 -11.58 -18.60
N VAL A 182 5.14 -12.73 -18.00
CA VAL A 182 5.40 -14.07 -18.58
C VAL A 182 4.20 -14.59 -19.35
N TRP A 183 2.97 -14.37 -18.87
CA TRP A 183 1.72 -14.87 -19.47
C TRP A 183 0.89 -13.79 -20.17
N GLY A 184 1.38 -12.54 -20.19
CA GLY A 184 0.64 -11.43 -20.75
C GLY A 184 -0.54 -11.00 -19.88
N HIS A 185 -1.11 -9.84 -20.24
CA HIS A 185 -2.31 -9.33 -19.58
C HIS A 185 -3.55 -10.08 -20.10
N PRO A 186 -4.46 -10.54 -19.23
CA PRO A 186 -5.62 -11.36 -19.61
C PRO A 186 -6.69 -10.64 -20.46
N PHE A 187 -6.48 -9.38 -20.84
CA PHE A 187 -7.32 -8.64 -21.79
C PHE A 187 -6.76 -8.64 -23.22
N PHE A 188 -5.58 -9.24 -23.44
CA PHE A 188 -5.05 -9.40 -24.79
C PHE A 188 -5.63 -10.65 -25.43
N GLY A 189 -6.81 -10.50 -26.02
CA GLY A 189 -7.29 -11.41 -27.06
C GLY A 189 -6.34 -11.33 -28.25
N SER A 190 -5.60 -12.41 -28.49
CA SER A 190 -5.11 -13.00 -29.75
C SER A 190 -5.01 -12.17 -31.06
N GLU A 191 -4.80 -10.87 -31.05
CA GLU A 191 -4.41 -10.10 -32.23
C GLU A 191 -3.17 -9.25 -31.92
N ARG A 192 -2.19 -9.36 -32.82
CA ARG A 192 -0.90 -8.66 -32.76
C ARG A 192 -1.09 -7.17 -32.51
N GLY A 193 -0.52 -6.67 -31.41
CA GLY A 193 -0.20 -5.26 -31.23
C GLY A 193 -0.54 -4.76 -29.83
N ASP A 194 0.52 -4.49 -29.09
CA ASP A 194 0.77 -3.63 -27.92
C ASP A 194 -0.14 -2.38 -27.72
N ARG A 195 -1.44 -2.47 -27.94
CA ARG A 195 -2.36 -1.33 -27.85
C ARG A 195 -2.72 -1.08 -26.40
N VAL A 196 -2.00 -0.13 -25.81
CA VAL A 196 -2.35 0.46 -24.52
C VAL A 196 -3.76 1.04 -24.61
N PRO A 197 -4.67 0.80 -23.65
CA PRO A 197 -6.00 1.41 -23.66
C PRO A 197 -5.92 2.94 -23.63
N VAL A 198 -6.82 3.62 -24.33
CA VAL A 198 -6.84 5.10 -24.42
C VAL A 198 -6.87 5.76 -23.04
N ALA A 199 -7.62 5.20 -22.09
CA ALA A 199 -7.68 5.70 -20.72
C ALA A 199 -6.30 5.71 -20.02
N ALA A 200 -5.45 4.71 -20.29
CA ALA A 200 -4.10 4.67 -19.75
C ALA A 200 -3.19 5.72 -20.40
N SER A 201 -3.36 5.98 -21.71
CA SER A 201 -2.69 7.07 -22.41
C SER A 201 -3.09 8.45 -21.88
N VAL A 202 -4.38 8.65 -21.54
CA VAL A 202 -4.86 9.89 -20.92
C VAL A 202 -4.25 10.06 -19.52
N GLU A 203 -4.25 9.02 -18.69
CA GLU A 203 -3.65 9.10 -17.35
C GLU A 203 -2.16 9.43 -17.41
N LEU A 204 -1.44 8.82 -18.36
CA LEU A 204 -0.03 9.06 -18.59
C LEU A 204 0.21 10.48 -19.12
N LEU A 205 -0.63 10.98 -20.02
CA LEU A 205 -0.61 12.36 -20.46
C LEU A 205 -0.84 13.33 -19.29
N GLU A 206 -1.88 13.14 -18.47
CA GLU A 206 -2.24 14.03 -17.37
C GLU A 206 -1.15 14.16 -16.29
N ARG A 207 -0.27 13.15 -16.19
CA ARG A 207 0.90 13.16 -15.31
C ARG A 207 2.15 13.79 -15.93
N SER A 208 2.15 14.03 -17.24
CA SER A 208 3.31 14.56 -17.98
C SER A 208 3.49 16.07 -17.82
N LEU A 209 4.73 16.54 -18.05
CA LEU A 209 5.03 17.98 -18.10
C LEU A 209 4.31 18.70 -19.26
N ALA A 210 4.07 18.00 -20.37
CA ALA A 210 3.31 18.53 -21.50
C ALA A 210 1.87 18.87 -21.11
N TRP A 211 1.23 18.04 -20.28
CA TRP A 211 -0.08 18.36 -19.74
C TRP A 211 -0.02 19.50 -18.72
N GLN A 212 0.95 19.49 -17.79
CA GLN A 212 1.07 20.55 -16.80
C GLN A 212 1.21 21.94 -17.45
N THR A 213 1.98 22.03 -18.54
CA THR A 213 2.17 23.26 -19.31
C THR A 213 0.93 23.68 -20.12
N ALA A 214 0.18 22.73 -20.70
CA ALA A 214 -1.00 23.03 -21.51
C ALA A 214 -2.32 23.13 -20.73
N SER A 215 -2.40 22.56 -19.52
CA SER A 215 -3.60 22.53 -18.66
C SER A 215 -4.22 23.91 -18.32
N PRO A 216 -3.48 25.04 -18.31
CA PRO A 216 -4.09 26.36 -18.15
C PRO A 216 -4.95 26.78 -19.34
N VAL A 217 -4.71 26.23 -20.53
CA VAL A 217 -5.44 26.53 -21.77
C VAL A 217 -6.62 25.58 -21.97
N VAL A 218 -6.44 24.30 -21.63
CA VAL A 218 -7.48 23.26 -21.76
C VAL A 218 -8.71 23.54 -20.89
N ARG A 219 -9.91 23.33 -21.45
CA ARG A 219 -11.21 23.57 -20.80
C ARG A 219 -12.16 22.38 -20.87
N SER A 220 -11.89 21.38 -21.70
CA SER A 220 -12.70 20.16 -21.81
C SER A 220 -11.99 18.93 -21.26
N GLY A 221 -12.74 17.83 -21.14
CA GLY A 221 -12.17 16.48 -21.17
C GLY A 221 -11.74 16.10 -22.59
N LEU A 222 -11.30 14.84 -22.76
CA LEU A 222 -10.96 14.28 -24.07
C LEU A 222 -12.19 14.34 -24.99
N LEU A 223 -12.07 15.02 -26.12
CA LEU A 223 -13.14 15.16 -27.10
C LEU A 223 -13.11 14.01 -28.12
N ASP A 224 -11.92 13.73 -28.63
CA ASP A 224 -11.71 12.70 -29.64
C ASP A 224 -10.29 12.13 -29.54
N HIS A 225 -10.10 10.95 -30.09
CA HIS A 225 -8.80 10.34 -30.25
C HIS A 225 -8.73 9.51 -31.53
N TRP A 226 -7.56 9.49 -32.14
CA TRP A 226 -7.26 8.59 -33.24
C TRP A 226 -5.80 8.14 -33.18
N GLU A 227 -5.49 7.13 -33.98
CA GLU A 227 -4.13 6.61 -34.12
C GLU A 227 -3.67 6.80 -35.55
N GLU A 228 -2.48 7.36 -35.72
CA GLU A 228 -1.86 7.62 -37.02
C GLU A 228 -0.35 7.43 -36.90
N ASP A 229 0.22 6.60 -37.78
CA ASP A 229 1.67 6.35 -37.86
C ASP A 229 2.35 6.00 -36.52
N GLY A 230 1.66 5.23 -35.68
CA GLY A 230 2.16 4.81 -34.35
C GLY A 230 1.99 5.84 -33.24
N TRP A 231 1.48 7.03 -33.57
CA TRP A 231 1.10 8.05 -32.60
C TRP A 231 -0.37 7.91 -32.25
N ARG A 232 -0.67 7.99 -30.95
CA ARG A 232 -2.00 8.27 -30.45
C ARG A 232 -2.16 9.76 -30.31
N ILE A 233 -3.16 10.29 -31.01
CA ILE A 233 -3.49 11.70 -31.02
C ILE A 233 -4.74 11.91 -30.18
N LEU A 234 -4.66 12.83 -29.22
CA LEU A 234 -5.71 13.16 -28.26
C LEU A 234 -6.12 14.63 -28.44
N LEU A 235 -7.40 14.86 -28.71
CA LEU A 235 -7.96 16.18 -28.96
C LEU A 235 -8.73 16.70 -27.74
N TYR A 236 -8.40 17.92 -27.34
CA TYR A 236 -9.09 18.67 -26.29
C TYR A 236 -9.47 20.06 -26.83
N SER A 237 -10.49 20.68 -26.24
CA SER A 237 -10.75 22.11 -26.46
C SER A 237 -10.21 22.94 -25.30
N GLY A 238 -9.83 24.16 -25.65
CA GLY A 238 -9.30 25.15 -24.73
C GLY A 238 -9.66 26.56 -25.18
N VAL A 239 -9.16 27.53 -24.42
CA VAL A 239 -9.28 28.96 -24.76
C VAL A 239 -7.95 29.66 -24.51
N TYR A 240 -7.57 30.57 -25.40
CA TYR A 240 -6.38 31.40 -25.26
C TYR A 240 -6.72 32.89 -25.44
N GLY A 241 -5.83 33.77 -24.96
CA GLY A 241 -6.06 35.21 -24.90
C GLY A 241 -6.54 35.71 -23.53
N THR A 242 -6.72 37.02 -23.41
CA THR A 242 -7.20 37.67 -22.18
C THR A 242 -8.72 37.54 -22.07
N ARG A 243 -9.28 37.79 -20.88
CA ARG A 243 -10.73 37.67 -20.62
C ARG A 243 -11.60 38.49 -21.58
N GLU A 244 -11.07 39.57 -22.12
CA GLU A 244 -11.74 40.45 -23.09
C GLU A 244 -11.61 39.98 -24.55
N ASN A 245 -10.62 39.14 -24.86
CA ASN A 245 -10.32 38.62 -26.20
C ASN A 245 -10.08 37.10 -26.16
N ALA A 246 -10.97 36.35 -25.52
CA ALA A 246 -10.86 34.90 -25.42
C ALA A 246 -11.23 34.24 -26.76
N ARG A 247 -10.31 33.44 -27.31
CA ARG A 247 -10.51 32.70 -28.56
C ARG A 247 -10.48 31.19 -28.32
N PRO A 248 -11.34 30.41 -28.98
CA PRO A 248 -11.34 28.96 -28.87
C PRO A 248 -10.10 28.37 -29.54
N VAL A 249 -9.51 27.35 -28.93
CA VAL A 249 -8.35 26.63 -29.46
C VAL A 249 -8.53 25.13 -29.29
N SER A 250 -8.16 24.38 -30.32
CA SER A 250 -8.00 22.93 -30.29
C SER A 250 -6.61 22.60 -29.80
N VAL A 251 -6.53 21.87 -28.68
CA VAL A 251 -5.27 21.41 -28.08
C VAL A 251 -5.07 19.95 -28.45
N VAL A 252 -4.00 19.66 -29.18
CA VAL A 252 -3.71 18.33 -29.70
C VAL A 252 -2.46 17.80 -29.02
N PHE A 253 -2.57 16.63 -28.41
CA PHE A 253 -1.45 15.90 -27.84
C PHE A 253 -1.17 14.67 -28.71
N ALA A 254 0.08 14.47 -29.10
CA ALA A 254 0.52 13.25 -29.74
C ALA A 254 1.52 12.54 -28.83
N LEU A 255 1.25 11.28 -28.54
CA LEU A 255 2.12 10.39 -27.77
C LEU A 255 2.21 9.03 -28.44
N ASP A 256 3.23 8.25 -28.15
CA ASP A 256 3.35 6.89 -28.67
C ASP A 256 2.15 6.03 -28.22
N ALA A 257 1.48 5.37 -29.17
CA ALA A 257 0.29 4.56 -28.91
C ALA A 257 0.57 3.32 -28.06
N THR A 258 1.84 2.92 -27.96
CA THR A 258 2.34 1.79 -27.15
C THR A 258 2.92 2.24 -25.81
N ALA A 259 3.04 3.54 -25.56
CA ALA A 259 3.61 4.05 -24.31
C ALA A 259 2.74 3.69 -23.10
N SER A 260 3.39 3.06 -22.13
CA SER A 260 2.83 2.62 -20.87
C SER A 260 3.63 3.22 -19.71
N ARG A 261 3.05 3.24 -18.51
CA ARG A 261 3.77 3.62 -17.29
C ARG A 261 4.96 2.72 -16.97
N ASP A 262 4.98 1.51 -17.54
CA ASP A 262 6.06 0.54 -17.38
C ASP A 262 7.15 0.68 -18.46
N THR A 263 6.98 1.58 -19.42
CA THR A 263 8.00 1.91 -20.40
C THR A 263 9.11 2.74 -19.70
N PRO A 264 10.39 2.33 -19.80
CA PRO A 264 11.47 2.89 -18.99
C PRO A 264 11.85 4.35 -19.32
N ASP A 265 11.44 4.86 -20.48
CA ASP A 265 11.72 6.23 -20.92
C ASP A 265 10.52 7.14 -20.70
N ASP A 266 10.79 8.43 -20.43
CA ASP A 266 9.75 9.45 -20.36
C ASP A 266 9.03 9.50 -21.73
N PRO A 267 7.70 9.33 -21.77
CA PRO A 267 6.97 9.23 -23.02
C PRO A 267 7.10 10.53 -23.79
N ALA A 268 7.56 10.44 -25.05
CA ALA A 268 7.70 11.60 -25.91
C ALA A 268 6.31 12.16 -26.22
N VAL A 269 5.88 13.19 -25.47
CA VAL A 269 4.60 13.88 -25.70
C VAL A 269 4.86 15.15 -26.50
N ARG A 270 4.20 15.27 -27.65
CA ARG A 270 4.17 16.48 -28.47
C ARG A 270 2.85 17.21 -28.26
N VAL A 271 2.92 18.53 -28.23
CA VAL A 271 1.76 19.41 -28.04
C VAL A 271 1.67 20.37 -29.22
N GLY A 272 0.46 20.48 -29.78
CA GLY A 272 0.08 21.47 -30.77
C GLY A 272 -1.16 22.24 -30.32
N PHE A 273 -1.23 23.50 -30.71
CA PHE A 273 -2.38 24.37 -30.49
C PHE A 273 -2.82 24.91 -31.84
N VAL A 274 -4.10 24.72 -32.16
CA VAL A 274 -4.69 25.14 -33.43
C VAL A 274 -5.89 26.01 -33.14
N ASP A 275 -5.93 27.22 -33.68
CA ASP A 275 -7.07 28.12 -33.51
C ASP A 275 -8.32 27.45 -34.10
N ALA A 276 -9.39 27.34 -33.31
CA ALA A 276 -10.54 26.52 -33.69
C ALA A 276 -11.37 27.14 -34.82
N ASP A 277 -11.27 28.45 -35.02
CA ASP A 277 -12.05 29.19 -36.02
C ASP A 277 -11.30 29.25 -37.37
N SER A 278 -9.97 29.40 -37.33
CA SER A 278 -9.13 29.56 -38.52
C SER A 278 -8.37 28.31 -38.95
N GLY A 279 -8.19 27.33 -38.06
CA GLY A 279 -7.39 26.14 -38.32
C GLY A 279 -5.88 26.37 -38.38
N GLU A 280 -5.42 27.59 -38.06
CA GLU A 280 -4.01 27.97 -38.09
C GLU A 280 -3.29 27.60 -36.77
N PRO A 281 -2.00 27.21 -36.81
CA PRO A 281 -1.25 26.91 -35.61
C PRO A 281 -1.01 28.17 -34.77
N VAL A 282 -1.30 28.08 -33.46
CA VAL A 282 -1.13 29.20 -32.53
C VAL A 282 0.32 29.27 -32.06
N ALA A 283 0.97 30.41 -32.27
CA ALA A 283 2.35 30.62 -31.84
C ALA A 283 2.50 30.58 -30.31
N GLN A 284 3.57 29.93 -29.82
CA GLN A 284 3.85 29.73 -28.39
C GLN A 284 3.89 31.03 -27.57
N LYS A 285 4.30 32.16 -28.17
CA LYS A 285 4.29 33.48 -27.53
C LYS A 285 2.88 33.95 -27.14
N MET A 286 1.85 33.58 -27.90
CA MET A 286 0.45 33.95 -27.62
C MET A 286 -0.17 33.09 -26.50
N LEU A 287 0.33 31.88 -26.30
CA LEU A 287 -0.12 30.97 -25.24
C LEU A 287 0.48 31.34 -23.88
N ASN A 288 1.71 31.84 -23.86
CA ASN A 288 2.36 32.34 -22.63
C ASN A 288 1.68 33.59 -22.04
N ALA A 289 0.84 34.27 -22.81
CA ALA A 289 0.03 35.39 -22.33
C ALA A 289 -1.20 34.93 -21.52
N VAL A 290 -1.51 33.64 -21.52
CA VAL A 290 -2.61 33.07 -20.72
C VAL A 290 -2.18 33.05 -19.25
N SER A 291 -2.85 33.85 -18.42
CA SER A 291 -2.56 33.96 -17.00
C SER A 291 -2.72 32.59 -16.30
N SER A 292 -1.76 32.23 -15.45
CA SER A 292 -1.85 31.02 -14.63
C SER A 292 -3.10 31.05 -13.76
N ARG A 293 -3.73 29.89 -13.55
CA ARG A 293 -4.91 29.79 -12.68
C ARG A 293 -4.55 30.33 -11.30
N ARG A 294 -5.29 31.33 -10.83
CA ARG A 294 -5.20 31.76 -9.44
C ARG A 294 -5.68 30.60 -8.57
N ALA A 295 -4.81 30.09 -7.71
CA ALA A 295 -5.19 29.05 -6.76
C ALA A 295 -6.42 29.53 -5.97
N LEU A 296 -7.44 28.67 -5.89
CA LEU A 296 -8.58 28.94 -5.03
C LEU A 296 -8.05 28.99 -3.59
N PRO A 297 -8.46 30.00 -2.79
CA PRO A 297 -8.07 30.05 -1.40
C PRO A 297 -8.59 28.79 -0.70
N THR A 298 -7.67 27.92 -0.31
CA THR A 298 -7.98 26.78 0.56
C THR A 298 -8.14 27.33 1.97
N VAL A 299 -9.34 27.17 2.55
CA VAL A 299 -9.59 27.49 3.96
C VAL A 299 -8.73 26.51 4.78
N GLY A 300 -7.70 27.05 5.44
CA GLY A 300 -6.86 26.32 6.41
C GLY A 300 -7.48 26.31 7.79
#